data_AF-A0A8A1LEZ5-F1
#
_entry.id   AF-A0A8A1LEZ5-F1
#
_cell.length_a   1.000
_cell.length_b   1.000
_cell.length_c   1.000
_cell.angle_alpha   90.00
_cell.angle_beta   90.00
_cell.angle_gamma   90.00
#
_symmetry.space_group_name_H-M   'P 1'
#
loop_
_entity.id
_entity.type
_entity.pdbx_description
1 polymer ?
#
loop_
_entity_poly.entity_id
_entity_poly.type
_entity_poly.pdbx_seq_one_letter_code
_entity_poly.pdbx_strand_id
1 'polypeptide(L)'
;MHILWANRRRDDCLGGVSDSSSRRPTTGSSSWWNWVFRTRNGPPEKGQVQRNDIEKSLTVRYLEELKAQYPGMLTVDYFVDEEGTLIGKDVILGSTEPERATRSPGGGTKLILISGPDGFISYLAGPKMWSGGKEIQGPLQGLIRQLDLKDWSVRKL
;
A
#
# COMPACT_ATOMS: atom_id res chain seq x y z
N MET A 1 2.11 10.02 -6.46
CA MET A 1 2.82 9.19 -5.46
C MET A 1 1.86 8.11 -4.97
N HIS A 2 2.33 6.86 -4.91
CA HIS A 2 1.55 5.72 -4.41
C HIS A 2 2.31 5.09 -3.24
N ILE A 3 1.68 5.01 -2.08
CA ILE A 3 2.20 4.35 -0.88
C ILE A 3 1.56 2.97 -0.77
N LEU A 4 2.40 1.93 -0.72
CA LEU A 4 1.99 0.59 -0.34
C LEU A 4 2.45 0.38 1.11
N TRP A 5 1.51 0.38 2.05
CA TRP A 5 1.83 0.32 3.48
C TRP A 5 1.56 -1.08 4.03
N ALA A 6 2.63 -1.83 4.28
CA ALA A 6 2.58 -3.11 4.99
C ALA A 6 2.49 -2.88 6.51
N ASN A 7 1.58 -3.59 7.14
CA ASN A 7 1.26 -3.53 8.56
C ASN A 7 1.21 -4.96 9.10
N ARG A 8 1.70 -5.16 10.32
CA ARG A 8 1.62 -6.49 10.92
C ARG A 8 0.21 -6.75 11.42
N ARG A 9 -0.42 -5.74 12.04
CA ARG A 9 -1.74 -5.84 12.68
C ARG A 9 -2.64 -4.70 12.23
N ARG A 10 -3.96 -4.88 12.35
CA ARG A 10 -4.94 -3.84 11.96
C ARG A 10 -4.78 -2.54 12.77
N ASP A 11 -4.34 -2.65 14.02
CA ASP A 11 -4.17 -1.50 14.93
C ASP A 11 -3.20 -0.44 14.37
N ASP A 12 -2.19 -0.87 13.60
CA ASP A 12 -1.19 0.02 12.98
C ASP A 12 -1.86 1.01 11.98
N CYS A 13 -2.91 0.57 11.31
CA CYS A 13 -3.64 1.31 10.28
C CYS A 13 -5.15 1.39 10.56
N LEU A 14 -5.54 1.48 11.84
CA LEU A 14 -6.93 1.50 12.25
C LEU A 14 -7.69 2.64 11.55
N GLY A 15 -8.80 2.30 10.89
CA GLY A 15 -9.60 3.24 10.08
C GLY A 15 -9.08 3.52 8.67
N GLY A 16 -7.94 2.94 8.26
CA GLY A 16 -7.37 3.10 6.92
C GLY A 16 -8.15 2.33 5.86
N VAL A 17 -8.44 2.99 4.73
CA VAL A 17 -9.12 2.41 3.56
C VAL A 17 -8.24 2.57 2.33
N SER A 18 -7.95 1.45 1.65
CA SER A 18 -7.11 1.39 0.45
C SER A 18 -7.80 2.04 -0.76
N ASP A 19 -7.11 2.94 -1.46
CA ASP A 19 -7.70 3.70 -2.58
C ASP A 19 -7.95 2.82 -3.82
N SER A 20 -7.08 1.85 -4.09
CA SER A 20 -7.15 1.03 -5.32
C SER A 20 -8.24 -0.03 -5.28
N SER A 21 -8.76 -0.38 -4.10
CA SER A 21 -9.96 -1.23 -3.92
C SER A 21 -11.18 -0.66 -4.64
N SER A 22 -11.24 0.66 -4.79
CA SER A 22 -12.31 1.41 -5.44
C SER A 22 -12.21 1.40 -6.97
N ARG A 23 -11.11 0.91 -7.54
CA ARG A 23 -10.73 1.11 -8.95
C ARG A 23 -10.77 -0.16 -9.82
N ARG A 24 -11.29 -1.29 -9.32
CA ARG A 24 -11.40 -2.52 -10.13
C ARG A 24 -12.60 -2.48 -11.10
N PRO A 25 -12.39 -2.74 -12.40
CA PRO A 25 -13.45 -3.25 -13.26
C PRO A 25 -13.92 -4.60 -12.71
N THR A 26 -15.23 -4.82 -12.76
CA THR A 26 -15.89 -6.06 -12.33
C THR A 26 -15.34 -7.27 -13.09
N THR A 27 -14.55 -8.11 -12.42
CA THR A 27 -14.44 -9.55 -12.73
C THR A 27 -13.87 -10.27 -11.51
N GLY A 28 -14.49 -11.40 -11.18
CA GLY A 28 -14.58 -11.92 -9.82
C GLY A 28 -13.26 -12.27 -9.15
N SER A 29 -13.15 -11.87 -7.88
CA SER A 29 -12.61 -12.76 -6.85
C SER A 29 -13.19 -12.37 -5.49
N SER A 30 -13.51 -13.39 -4.72
CA SER A 30 -14.59 -13.51 -3.76
C SER A 30 -14.16 -13.20 -2.32
N SER A 31 -13.99 -11.92 -1.96
CA SER A 31 -13.81 -11.51 -0.55
C SER A 31 -14.95 -10.64 0.02
N TRP A 32 -15.91 -10.23 -0.81
CA TRP A 32 -17.01 -9.34 -0.37
C TRP A 32 -18.17 -10.07 0.31
N TRP A 33 -18.38 -11.36 0.04
CA TRP A 33 -19.51 -12.11 0.59
C TRP A 33 -19.40 -12.37 2.10
N ASN A 34 -18.19 -12.42 2.67
CA ASN A 34 -18.03 -12.61 4.13
C ASN A 34 -18.48 -11.41 4.97
N TRP A 35 -18.66 -10.23 4.35
CA TRP A 35 -19.16 -9.04 5.04
C TRP A 35 -20.70 -8.94 4.98
N VAL A 36 -21.35 -9.51 3.95
CA VAL A 36 -22.80 -9.35 3.73
C VAL A 36 -23.65 -10.27 4.62
N PHE A 37 -23.09 -11.33 5.21
CA PHE A 37 -23.86 -12.28 6.03
C PHE A 37 -23.93 -11.97 7.54
N ARG A 38 -23.57 -10.75 7.97
CA ARG A 38 -23.67 -10.35 9.38
C ARG A 38 -24.84 -9.38 9.67
N THR A 39 -26.03 -9.65 9.14
CA THR A 39 -27.26 -8.95 9.58
C THR A 39 -28.51 -9.85 9.60
N ARG A 40 -28.93 -10.25 10.80
CA ARG A 40 -30.34 -10.43 11.25
C ARG A 40 -30.30 -10.85 12.73
N ASN A 41 -30.89 -10.16 13.72
CA ASN A 41 -32.25 -9.63 13.81
C ASN A 41 -32.35 -8.47 14.83
N GLY A 42 -33.29 -7.53 14.62
CA GLY A 42 -33.80 -6.63 15.67
C GLY A 42 -34.52 -5.38 15.11
N PRO A 43 -35.73 -4.98 15.59
CA PRO A 43 -36.51 -3.86 15.02
C PRO A 43 -35.94 -2.48 15.39
N PRO A 44 -36.43 -1.38 14.77
CA PRO A 44 -35.76 -0.08 14.83
C PRO A 44 -36.17 0.72 16.07
N GLU A 45 -35.26 0.90 17.01
CA GLU A 45 -35.36 1.99 17.98
C GLU A 45 -34.83 3.29 17.36
N LYS A 46 -35.64 4.34 17.43
CA LYS A 46 -35.25 5.72 17.16
C LYS A 46 -34.27 6.17 18.25
N GLY A 47 -33.00 5.88 18.04
CA GLY A 47 -31.87 6.30 18.88
C GLY A 47 -30.85 7.05 18.04
N GLN A 48 -30.31 8.11 18.63
CA GLN A 48 -29.46 9.13 18.03
C GLN A 48 -28.24 8.56 17.29
N VAL A 49 -27.80 9.32 16.28
CA VAL A 49 -26.56 9.16 15.52
C VAL A 49 -25.36 9.06 16.47
N GLN A 50 -25.01 7.85 16.88
CA GLN A 50 -23.67 7.56 17.35
C GLN A 50 -22.84 7.29 16.11
N ARG A 51 -22.15 8.34 15.66
CA ARG A 51 -20.99 8.20 14.79
C ARG A 51 -20.05 7.27 15.55
N ASN A 52 -20.02 5.99 15.18
CA ASN A 52 -18.99 5.07 15.63
C ASN A 52 -17.68 5.57 15.02
N ASP A 53 -17.11 6.61 15.62
CA ASP A 53 -15.76 7.06 15.34
C ASP A 53 -14.86 5.93 15.87
N ILE A 54 -14.68 4.89 15.04
CA ILE A 54 -13.56 3.97 15.20
C ILE A 54 -12.34 4.88 15.29
N GLU A 55 -11.70 4.90 16.45
CA GLU A 55 -10.58 5.79 16.73
C GLU A 55 -9.50 5.54 15.68
N LYS A 56 -9.39 6.42 14.68
CA LYS A 56 -8.44 6.23 13.58
C LYS A 56 -7.03 6.41 14.12
N SER A 57 -6.09 5.60 13.63
CA SER A 57 -4.68 5.78 13.99
C SER A 57 -4.21 7.17 13.54
N LEU A 58 -3.32 7.81 14.32
CA LEU A 58 -2.84 9.17 14.04
C LEU A 58 -2.23 9.28 12.63
N THR A 59 -1.50 8.26 12.21
CA THR A 59 -0.91 8.19 10.87
C THR A 59 -1.98 8.14 9.78
N VAL A 60 -3.05 7.36 9.97
CA VAL A 60 -4.17 7.31 9.01
C VAL A 60 -4.85 8.67 8.91
N ARG A 61 -5.10 9.34 10.05
CA ARG A 61 -5.67 10.71 10.05
C ARG A 61 -4.80 11.69 9.28
N TYR A 62 -3.49 11.67 9.52
CA TYR A 62 -2.55 12.53 8.80
C TYR A 62 -2.51 12.24 7.29
N LEU A 63 -2.56 10.97 6.89
CA LEU A 63 -2.63 10.58 5.47
C LEU A 63 -3.93 11.07 4.81
N GLU A 64 -5.06 11.00 5.51
CA GLU A 64 -6.34 11.53 5.02
C GLU A 64 -6.30 13.06 4.86
N GLU A 65 -5.73 13.78 5.83
CA GLU A 65 -5.52 15.23 5.75
C GLU A 65 -4.61 15.59 4.57
N LEU A 66 -3.51 14.86 4.36
CA LEU A 66 -2.63 15.06 3.21
C LEU A 66 -3.34 14.79 1.88
N LYS A 67 -4.14 13.72 1.80
CA LYS A 67 -4.95 13.43 0.60
C LYS A 67 -5.95 14.55 0.31
N ALA A 68 -6.59 15.10 1.34
CA ALA A 68 -7.54 16.21 1.21
C ALA A 68 -6.84 17.50 0.73
N GLN A 69 -5.62 17.76 1.20
CA GLN A 69 -4.80 18.89 0.77
C GLN A 69 -4.27 18.74 -0.67
N TYR A 70 -3.95 17.51 -1.09
CA TYR A 70 -3.39 17.21 -2.41
C TYR A 70 -4.19 16.13 -3.18
N PRO A 71 -5.45 16.43 -3.60
CA PRO A 71 -6.31 15.45 -4.25
C PRO A 71 -5.70 14.87 -5.52
N GLY A 72 -5.75 13.55 -5.67
CA GLY A 72 -5.24 12.84 -6.85
C GLY A 72 -3.71 12.73 -6.95
N MET A 73 -2.95 13.39 -6.08
CA MET A 73 -1.48 13.31 -6.07
C MET A 73 -0.94 12.20 -5.17
N LEU A 74 -1.71 11.82 -4.15
CA LEU A 74 -1.36 10.82 -3.16
C LEU A 74 -2.40 9.70 -3.14
N THR A 75 -1.92 8.46 -3.21
CA THR A 75 -2.71 7.25 -2.96
C THR A 75 -2.01 6.37 -1.94
N VAL A 76 -2.79 5.64 -1.14
CA VAL A 76 -2.34 4.76 -0.08
C VAL A 76 -3.17 3.48 -0.14
N ASP A 77 -2.49 2.34 -0.20
CA ASP A 77 -3.07 1.02 -0.03
C ASP A 77 -2.44 0.32 1.18
N TYR A 78 -3.29 -0.23 2.03
CA TYR A 78 -2.94 -0.90 3.28
C TYR A 78 -2.95 -2.41 3.09
N PHE A 79 -1.91 -3.08 3.58
CA PHE A 79 -1.76 -4.53 3.61
C PHE A 79 -1.48 -4.95 5.05
N VAL A 80 -2.32 -5.81 5.60
CA VAL A 80 -2.26 -6.32 6.98
C VAL A 80 -1.97 -7.82 6.97
N ASP A 81 -0.84 -8.22 7.56
CA ASP A 81 -0.36 -9.61 7.59
C ASP A 81 -1.34 -10.55 8.32
N GLU A 82 -1.83 -10.15 9.51
CA GLU A 82 -2.81 -10.94 10.30
C GLU A 82 -4.14 -11.15 9.57
N GLU A 83 -4.43 -10.34 8.55
CA GLU A 83 -5.62 -10.47 7.69
C GLU A 83 -5.32 -11.20 6.37
N GLY A 84 -4.09 -11.65 6.18
CA GLY A 84 -3.67 -12.39 4.99
C GLY A 84 -3.51 -11.53 3.73
N THR A 85 -3.33 -10.22 3.88
CA THR A 85 -3.07 -9.31 2.75
C THR A 85 -1.59 -8.92 2.71
N LEU A 86 -0.95 -9.05 1.55
CA LEU A 86 0.50 -8.92 1.39
C LEU A 86 0.84 -8.09 0.15
N ILE A 87 1.98 -7.40 0.19
CA ILE A 87 2.54 -6.72 -0.99
C ILE A 87 3.20 -7.77 -1.89
N GLY A 88 2.45 -8.21 -2.90
CA GLY A 88 2.88 -9.17 -3.91
C GLY A 88 3.42 -8.51 -5.18
N LYS A 89 3.88 -9.37 -6.10
CA LYS A 89 4.33 -8.97 -7.44
C LYS A 89 3.26 -8.26 -8.25
N ASP A 90 2.04 -8.78 -8.19
CA ASP A 90 0.85 -8.26 -8.86
C ASP A 90 0.50 -6.85 -8.40
N VAL A 91 0.58 -6.60 -7.08
CA VAL A 91 0.39 -5.28 -6.48
C VAL A 91 1.44 -4.30 -7.01
N ILE A 92 2.72 -4.68 -6.94
CA ILE A 92 3.83 -3.82 -7.40
C ILE A 92 3.71 -3.52 -8.90
N LEU A 93 3.37 -4.51 -9.73
CA LEU A 93 3.12 -4.30 -11.15
C LEU A 93 1.93 -3.37 -11.37
N GLY A 94 0.79 -3.62 -10.73
CA GLY A 94 -0.40 -2.79 -10.85
C GLY A 94 -0.18 -1.33 -10.46
N SER A 95 0.71 -1.06 -9.51
CA SER A 95 1.10 0.29 -9.10
C SER A 95 2.10 0.98 -10.05
N THR A 96 2.82 0.22 -10.88
CA THR A 96 3.88 0.75 -11.77
C THR A 96 3.48 0.77 -13.25
N GLU A 97 2.47 -0.01 -13.64
CA GLU A 97 1.87 -0.10 -14.98
C GLU A 97 1.22 1.21 -15.48
N PRO A 98 0.44 1.97 -14.69
CA PRO A 98 -0.19 3.22 -15.16
C PRO A 98 0.84 4.25 -15.68
N GLU A 99 2.06 4.20 -15.16
CA GLU A 99 3.15 5.03 -15.62
C GLU A 99 3.92 4.42 -16.81
N ARG A 100 3.83 3.11 -17.08
CA ARG A 100 4.42 2.50 -18.28
C ARG A 100 3.72 2.98 -19.55
N ALA A 101 2.41 3.20 -19.49
CA ALA A 101 1.60 3.65 -20.61
C ALA A 101 1.83 5.14 -20.95
N THR A 102 2.24 5.95 -19.98
CA THR A 102 2.53 7.37 -20.16
C THR A 102 4.04 7.58 -20.22
N ARG A 103 4.60 7.68 -21.45
CA ARG A 103 5.94 8.26 -21.62
C ARG A 103 5.85 9.72 -21.20
N SER A 104 6.27 10.03 -19.97
CA SER A 104 6.39 11.41 -19.50
C SER A 104 7.28 12.18 -20.50
N PRO A 105 6.75 13.20 -21.20
CA PRO A 105 7.51 13.92 -22.24
C PRO A 105 8.76 14.65 -21.73
N GLY A 106 8.93 14.75 -20.40
CA GLY A 106 10.00 15.50 -19.73
C GLY A 106 11.09 14.67 -19.05
N GLY A 107 11.22 13.36 -19.30
CA GLY A 107 12.39 12.59 -18.86
C GLY A 107 12.60 12.47 -17.34
N GLY A 108 11.54 12.61 -16.54
CA GLY A 108 11.60 12.40 -15.09
C GLY A 108 11.89 10.94 -14.73
N THR A 109 12.82 10.69 -13.82
CA THR A 109 13.14 9.34 -13.34
C THR A 109 12.05 8.87 -12.37
N LYS A 110 11.49 7.68 -12.63
CA LYS A 110 10.52 7.06 -11.72
C LYS A 110 11.27 6.41 -10.57
N LEU A 111 10.74 6.51 -9.35
CA LEU A 111 11.45 6.12 -8.15
C LEU A 111 10.58 5.24 -7.26
N ILE A 112 11.12 4.07 -6.88
CA ILE A 112 10.60 3.21 -5.82
C ILE A 112 11.46 3.41 -4.59
N LEU A 113 10.84 3.83 -3.49
CA LEU A 113 11.45 3.90 -2.17
C LEU A 113 10.94 2.74 -1.32
N ILE A 114 11.84 2.06 -0.63
CA ILE A 114 11.50 0.92 0.23
C ILE A 114 12.09 1.17 1.59
N SER A 115 11.24 1.19 2.61
CA SER A 115 11.62 1.38 4.00
C SER A 115 10.96 0.31 4.86
N GLY A 116 11.65 -0.14 5.89
CA GLY A 116 11.16 -1.15 6.83
C GLY A 116 12.29 -1.97 7.43
N PRO A 117 11.96 -3.02 8.22
CA PRO A 117 12.95 -3.94 8.76
C PRO A 117 13.82 -4.59 7.66
N ASP A 118 15.06 -4.95 7.98
CA ASP A 118 16.01 -5.51 7.00
C ASP A 118 15.46 -6.73 6.23
N GLY A 119 14.69 -7.59 6.90
CA GLY A 119 14.03 -8.73 6.27
C GLY A 119 13.00 -8.31 5.22
N PHE A 120 12.24 -7.24 5.46
CA PHE A 120 11.27 -6.69 4.52
C PHE A 120 11.96 -6.07 3.30
N ILE A 121 13.00 -5.26 3.53
CA ILE A 121 13.82 -4.67 2.45
C ILE A 121 14.45 -5.79 1.61
N SER A 122 15.02 -6.81 2.27
CA SER A 122 15.68 -7.93 1.61
C SER A 122 14.72 -8.75 0.75
N TYR A 123 13.51 -8.99 1.26
CA TYR A 123 12.46 -9.68 0.51
C TYR A 123 12.03 -8.92 -0.75
N LEU A 124 11.86 -7.59 -0.67
CA LEU A 124 11.40 -6.78 -1.80
C LEU A 124 12.50 -6.45 -2.81
N ALA A 125 13.69 -6.04 -2.36
CA ALA A 125 14.74 -5.47 -3.21
C ALA A 125 16.14 -6.05 -2.95
N GLY A 126 16.29 -7.05 -2.09
CA GLY A 126 17.58 -7.59 -1.67
C GLY A 126 18.23 -6.80 -0.53
N PRO A 127 19.17 -7.42 0.20
CA PRO A 127 19.79 -6.80 1.37
C PRO A 127 20.60 -5.55 0.99
N LYS A 128 20.72 -4.62 1.92
CA LYS A 128 21.80 -3.63 1.88
C LYS A 128 23.12 -4.34 2.21
N MET A 129 24.24 -3.78 1.77
CA MET A 129 25.56 -4.37 2.01
C MET A 129 26.42 -3.44 2.85
N TRP A 130 27.39 -4.00 3.57
CA TRP A 130 28.41 -3.24 4.28
C TRP A 130 29.71 -3.26 3.48
N SER A 131 30.31 -2.09 3.28
CA SER A 131 31.61 -1.96 2.61
C SER A 131 32.39 -0.80 3.24
N GLY A 132 33.61 -1.09 3.72
CA GLY A 132 34.47 -0.06 4.33
C GLY A 132 33.85 0.64 5.54
N GLY A 133 33.10 -0.08 6.37
CA GLY A 133 32.43 0.48 7.55
C GLY A 133 31.19 1.33 7.25
N LYS A 134 30.74 1.39 5.99
CA LYS A 134 29.54 2.12 5.58
C LYS A 134 28.52 1.17 4.95
N GLU A 135 27.24 1.40 5.29
CA GLU A 135 26.13 0.74 4.63
C GLU A 135 25.91 1.32 3.21
N ILE A 136 25.79 0.44 2.23
CA ILE A 136 25.55 0.75 0.82
C ILE A 136 24.33 -0.02 0.31
N GLN A 137 23.74 0.43 -0.80
CA GLN A 137 22.48 -0.11 -1.33
C GLN A 137 22.50 -1.61 -1.65
N GLY A 138 23.66 -2.17 -2.01
CA GLY A 138 23.74 -3.54 -2.52
C GLY A 138 23.11 -3.72 -3.91
N PRO A 139 23.21 -4.92 -4.51
CA PRO A 139 22.52 -5.23 -5.75
C PRO A 139 21.00 -5.24 -5.55
N LEU A 140 20.27 -4.95 -6.63
CA LEU A 140 18.81 -5.13 -6.68
C LEU A 140 18.49 -6.62 -6.82
N GLN A 141 17.76 -7.17 -5.85
CA GLN A 141 17.27 -8.56 -5.81
C GLN A 141 15.79 -8.58 -5.40
N GLY A 142 15.31 -9.68 -4.79
CA GLY A 142 13.96 -9.78 -4.24
C GLY A 142 12.87 -9.82 -5.31
N LEU A 143 11.64 -9.47 -4.91
CA LEU A 143 10.49 -9.40 -5.82
C LEU A 143 10.72 -8.42 -6.96
N ILE A 144 11.26 -7.22 -6.67
CA ILE A 144 11.36 -6.14 -7.66
C ILE A 144 12.33 -6.51 -8.79
N ARG A 145 13.43 -7.22 -8.51
CA ARG A 145 14.34 -7.71 -9.57
C ARG A 145 13.63 -8.64 -10.56
N GLN A 146 12.70 -9.45 -10.09
CA GLN A 146 11.97 -10.42 -10.92
C GLN A 146 10.94 -9.74 -11.84
N LEU A 147 10.55 -8.51 -11.53
CA LEU A 147 9.56 -7.75 -12.30
C LEU A 147 10.17 -6.97 -13.48
N ASP A 148 11.50 -6.86 -13.54
CA ASP A 148 12.26 -6.11 -14.56
C ASP A 148 11.61 -4.74 -14.87
N LEU A 149 11.39 -3.93 -13.83
CA LEU A 149 10.73 -2.63 -13.95
C LEU A 149 11.63 -1.61 -14.67
N LYS A 150 11.57 -1.61 -16.01
CA LYS A 150 12.30 -0.65 -16.84
C LYS A 150 11.94 0.78 -16.47
N ASP A 151 12.93 1.66 -16.52
CA ASP A 151 12.82 3.10 -16.23
C ASP A 151 12.50 3.47 -14.76
N TRP A 152 12.50 2.49 -13.85
CA TRP A 152 12.38 2.71 -12.41
C TRP A 152 13.73 2.61 -11.70
N SER A 153 14.06 3.63 -10.92
CA SER A 153 15.13 3.58 -9.92
C SER A 153 14.59 3.03 -8.61
N VAL A 154 15.36 2.19 -7.93
CA VAL A 154 14.99 1.63 -6.62
C VAL A 154 15.97 2.11 -5.56
N ARG A 155 15.46 2.60 -4.43
CA ARG A 155 16.25 3.00 -3.26
C ARG A 155 15.71 2.37 -1.99
N LYS A 156 16.60 1.70 -1.25
CA LYS A 156 16.38 1.12 0.07
C LYS A 156 16.75 2.18 1.11
N LEU A 157 15.83 2.55 1.99
CA LEU A 157 16.03 3.58 3.02
C LEU A 157 16.58 2.98 4.29
#